data_AF-A0A2V5SK24-F1
#
_entry.id   AF-A0A2V5SK24-F1
#
_cell.length_a   1.000
_cell.length_b   1.000
_cell.length_c   1.000
_cell.angle_alpha   90.00
_cell.angle_beta   90.00
_cell.angle_gamma   90.00
#
_symmetry.space_group_name_H-M   'P 1'
#
loop_
_entity.id
_entity.type
_entity.pdbx_description
1 polymer ?
#
loop_
_entity_poly.entity_id
_entity_poly.type
_entity_poly.pdbx_seq_one_letter_code
_entity_poly.pdbx_strand_id
1 'polypeptide(L)'
;MSHRYVADRVSATEANQTVSARDRRIFLRQLHSRAQHAGADRQGRLVLPEELCRKLGLKGEVALVGGQGRFEIWNLQRWKRAHEEQTPTYQHVASAIGL
;
A
#
# COMPACT_ATOMS: atom_id res chain seq x y z
N MET A 1 11.54 -1.06 0.89
CA MET A 1 10.57 -0.49 -0.06
C MET A 1 9.21 -0.40 0.62
N SER A 2 8.62 0.79 0.62
CA SER A 2 7.43 1.17 1.39
C SER A 2 6.14 0.81 0.62
N HIS A 3 5.19 0.09 1.25
CA HIS A 3 4.00 -0.50 0.60
C HIS A 3 3.05 0.54 -0.04
N ARG A 4 3.08 1.78 0.43
CA ARG A 4 2.35 2.94 -0.13
C ARG A 4 2.60 3.16 -1.62
N TYR A 5 3.76 2.72 -2.09
CA TYR A 5 4.26 2.97 -3.43
C TYR A 5 3.69 2.04 -4.51
N VAL A 6 3.12 0.88 -4.13
CA VAL A 6 2.80 -0.18 -5.09
C VAL A 6 1.51 0.13 -5.85
N ALA A 7 0.42 0.48 -5.19
CA ALA A 7 -0.90 0.61 -5.84
C ALA A 7 -0.97 1.77 -6.85
N ASP A 8 -0.50 2.97 -6.50
CA ASP A 8 -0.54 4.11 -7.44
C ASP A 8 0.42 3.92 -8.62
N ARG A 9 1.55 3.22 -8.41
CA ARG A 9 2.48 2.84 -9.48
C ARG A 9 1.90 1.76 -10.39
N VAL A 10 0.94 0.93 -9.93
CA VAL A 10 0.30 -0.09 -10.78
C VAL A 10 -0.59 0.55 -11.82
N SER A 11 -1.51 1.43 -11.40
CA SER A 11 -2.35 2.19 -12.34
C SER A 11 -1.48 3.06 -13.25
N ALA A 12 -0.43 3.68 -12.72
CA ALA A 12 0.52 4.43 -13.53
C ALA A 12 1.26 3.51 -14.52
N THR A 13 1.64 2.28 -14.14
CA THR A 13 2.30 1.31 -15.03
C THR A 13 1.36 0.87 -16.14
N GLU A 14 0.07 0.66 -15.86
CA GLU A 14 -0.93 0.32 -16.88
C GLU A 14 -1.02 1.40 -17.98
N ALA A 15 -0.97 2.68 -17.60
CA ALA A 15 -1.00 3.81 -18.51
C ALA A 15 0.37 4.25 -19.06
N ASN A 16 1.48 3.67 -18.57
CA ASN A 16 2.81 4.16 -18.89
C ASN A 16 3.29 3.73 -20.28
N GLN A 17 3.38 4.70 -21.20
CA GLN A 17 3.81 4.48 -22.59
C GLN A 17 5.33 4.32 -22.74
N THR A 18 6.14 4.64 -21.73
CA THR A 18 7.61 4.54 -21.81
C THR A 18 8.14 3.12 -21.59
N VAL A 19 7.30 2.21 -21.08
CA VAL A 19 7.62 0.79 -20.89
C VAL A 19 7.00 -0.01 -22.04
N SER A 20 7.67 -1.04 -22.55
CA SER A 20 7.09 -1.86 -23.62
C SER A 20 5.79 -2.54 -23.16
N ALA A 21 4.85 -2.76 -24.08
CA ALA A 21 3.60 -3.46 -23.76
C ALA A 21 3.84 -4.88 -23.22
N ARG A 22 4.93 -5.54 -23.65
CA ARG A 22 5.36 -6.83 -23.14
C ARG A 22 5.77 -6.75 -21.68
N ASP A 23 6.63 -5.80 -21.34
CA ASP A 23 7.16 -5.66 -19.99
C ASP A 23 6.08 -5.24 -18.99
N ARG A 24 5.18 -4.33 -19.39
CA ARG A 24 3.99 -3.99 -18.58
C ARG A 24 3.18 -5.23 -18.22
N ARG A 25 2.86 -6.08 -19.20
CA ARG A 25 2.07 -7.30 -18.98
C ARG A 25 2.78 -8.29 -18.07
N ILE A 26 4.10 -8.46 -18.22
CA ILE A 26 4.90 -9.34 -17.36
C ILE A 26 4.89 -8.80 -15.92
N PHE A 27 5.14 -7.51 -15.73
CA PHE A 27 5.13 -6.88 -14.42
C PHE A 27 3.77 -7.00 -13.71
N LEU A 28 2.69 -6.60 -14.38
CA LEU A 28 1.34 -6.65 -13.81
C LEU A 28 0.93 -8.07 -13.43
N ARG A 29 1.23 -9.06 -14.29
CA ARG A 29 0.99 -10.47 -13.97
C ARG A 29 1.73 -10.90 -12.71
N GLN A 30 3.02 -10.57 -12.60
CA GLN A 30 3.83 -10.95 -11.44
C GLN A 30 3.45 -10.20 -10.16
N LEU A 31 2.85 -9.03 -10.30
CA LEU A 31 2.37 -8.29 -9.16
C LEU A 31 1.02 -8.82 -8.69
N HIS A 32 0.06 -8.99 -9.60
CA HIS A 32 -1.27 -9.50 -9.28
C HIS A 32 -1.23 -10.97 -8.85
N SER A 33 -0.24 -11.76 -9.29
CA SER A 33 -0.03 -13.13 -8.79
C SER A 33 0.30 -13.20 -7.29
N ARG A 34 0.70 -12.08 -6.69
CA ARG A 34 0.96 -11.98 -5.24
C ARG A 34 -0.28 -11.58 -4.45
N ALA A 35 -1.35 -11.15 -5.13
CA ALA A 35 -2.61 -10.83 -4.48
C ALA A 35 -3.29 -12.13 -4.03
N GLN A 36 -3.98 -12.06 -2.89
CA GLN A 36 -4.74 -13.19 -2.35
C GLN A 36 -6.16 -12.71 -2.07
N HIS A 37 -7.15 -13.54 -2.40
CA HIS A 37 -8.51 -13.30 -1.96
C HIS A 37 -8.57 -13.46 -0.44
N ALA A 38 -9.08 -12.43 0.24
CA ALA A 38 -9.36 -12.45 1.66
C ALA A 38 -10.80 -11.99 1.86
N GLY A 39 -11.58 -12.78 2.59
CA GLY A 39 -12.91 -12.41 3.04
C GLY A 39 -12.84 -11.81 4.44
N ALA A 40 -13.69 -10.83 4.71
CA ALA A 40 -14.01 -10.45 6.08
C ALA A 40 -15.14 -11.34 6.58
N ASP A 41 -15.12 -11.70 7.86
CA ASP A 41 -16.27 -12.35 8.48
C ASP A 41 -17.42 -11.35 8.73
N ARG A 42 -18.54 -11.84 9.28
CA ARG A 42 -19.72 -10.99 9.58
C ARG A 42 -19.46 -9.85 10.56
N GLN A 43 -18.36 -9.91 11.32
CA GLN A 43 -17.94 -8.87 12.26
C GLN A 43 -16.89 -7.92 11.64
N GLY A 44 -16.55 -8.09 10.37
CA GLY A 44 -15.55 -7.29 9.68
C GLY A 44 -14.11 -7.69 9.99
N ARG A 45 -13.87 -8.87 10.59
CA ARG A 45 -12.50 -9.33 10.92
C ARG A 45 -11.86 -9.94 9.68
N LEU A 46 -10.59 -9.58 9.44
CA LEU A 46 -9.75 -10.14 8.38
C LEU A 46 -8.71 -11.08 9.00
N VAL A 47 -8.61 -12.30 8.46
CA VAL A 47 -7.58 -13.26 8.86
C VAL A 47 -6.39 -13.12 7.92
N LEU A 48 -5.23 -12.73 8.47
CA LEU A 48 -3.99 -12.66 7.71
C LEU A 48 -3.16 -13.93 7.93
N PRO A 49 -2.55 -14.50 6.87
CA PRO A 49 -1.62 -15.62 7.02
C PRO A 49 -0.45 -15.25 7.95
N GLU A 50 -0.08 -16.17 8.85
CA GLU A 50 0.99 -15.92 9.84
C GLU A 50 2.32 -15.58 9.19
N GLU A 51 2.66 -16.24 8.07
CA GLU A 51 3.86 -15.96 7.31
C GLU A 51 3.91 -14.50 6.81
N LEU A 52 2.77 -13.96 6.39
CA LEU A 52 2.65 -12.57 5.95
C LEU A 52 2.89 -11.62 7.12
N CYS A 53 2.28 -11.89 8.27
CA CYS A 53 2.50 -11.13 9.50
C CYS A 53 3.98 -11.13 9.90
N ARG A 54 4.63 -12.29 9.87
CA ARG A 54 6.06 -12.43 10.18
C ARG A 54 6.95 -11.67 9.20
N LYS A 55 6.70 -11.81 7.89
CA LYS A 55 7.47 -11.12 6.83
C LYS A 55 7.34 -9.60 6.90
N LEU A 56 6.15 -9.10 7.22
CA LEU A 56 5.86 -7.67 7.35
C LEU A 56 6.23 -7.10 8.73
N GLY A 57 6.52 -7.97 9.69
CA GLY A 57 6.78 -7.61 11.08
C GLY A 57 5.54 -7.09 11.81
N LEU A 58 4.34 -7.54 11.43
CA LEU A 58 3.11 -7.22 12.15
C LEU A 58 3.11 -7.98 13.48
N LYS A 59 3.14 -7.25 14.61
CA LYS A 59 3.15 -7.81 15.95
C LYS A 59 2.25 -6.99 16.86
N GLY A 60 1.21 -7.61 17.40
CA GLY A 60 0.23 -6.94 18.25
C GLY A 60 -0.57 -5.91 17.45
N GLU A 61 -0.21 -4.64 17.60
CA GLU A 61 -0.91 -3.53 16.97
C GLU A 61 -0.42 -3.24 15.55
N VAL A 62 -1.35 -2.82 14.69
CA VAL A 62 -1.10 -2.41 13.30
C VAL A 62 -1.77 -1.06 13.05
N ALA A 63 -1.22 -0.29 12.12
CA ALA A 63 -1.89 0.90 11.62
C ALA A 63 -2.73 0.54 10.38
N LEU A 64 -4.01 0.89 10.41
CA LEU A 64 -4.90 0.85 9.27
C LEU A 64 -4.99 2.24 8.66
N VAL A 65 -4.59 2.37 7.40
CA VAL A 65 -4.54 3.66 6.69
C VAL A 65 -5.46 3.60 5.49
N GLY A 66 -6.45 4.48 5.43
CA GLY A 66 -7.33 4.62 4.27
C GLY A 66 -6.62 5.28 3.09
N GLY A 67 -6.93 4.80 1.89
CA GLY A 67 -6.60 5.42 0.61
C GLY A 67 -7.79 5.35 -0.34
N GLN A 68 -7.79 6.10 -1.45
CA GLN A 68 -8.92 6.10 -2.38
C GLN A 68 -9.25 4.68 -2.87
N GLY A 69 -10.37 4.11 -2.40
CA GLY A 69 -10.85 2.77 -2.76
C GLY A 69 -10.08 1.60 -2.16
N ARG A 70 -9.15 1.83 -1.22
CA ARG A 70 -8.31 0.79 -0.62
C ARG A 70 -7.91 1.15 0.80
N PHE A 71 -7.38 0.18 1.52
CA PHE A 71 -6.71 0.47 2.79
C PHE A 71 -5.38 -0.28 2.84
N GLU A 72 -4.49 0.22 3.67
CA GLU A 72 -3.17 -0.35 3.88
C GLU A 72 -3.05 -0.83 5.33
N ILE A 73 -2.42 -1.98 5.51
CA ILE A 73 -2.08 -2.52 6.83
C ILE A 73 -0.57 -2.35 7.01
N TRP A 74 -0.18 -1.65 8.07
CA TRP A 74 1.22 -1.36 8.35
C TRP A 74 1.66 -1.91 9.70
N ASN A 75 2.93 -2.29 9.77
CA ASN A 75 3.61 -2.32 11.06
C ASN A 75 3.53 -0.91 11.67
N LEU A 76 3.02 -0.82 12.90
CA LEU A 76 2.73 0.45 13.56
C LEU A 76 3.96 1.37 13.67
N GLN A 77 5.12 0.83 14.04
CA GLN A 77 6.34 1.63 14.22
C GLN A 77 6.88 2.16 12.90
N ARG A 78 6.82 1.34 11.84
CA ARG A 78 7.19 1.78 10.48
C ARG A 78 6.24 2.87 9.98
N TRP A 79 4.96 2.74 10.27
CA TRP A 79 3.98 3.77 9.91
C TRP A 79 4.24 5.09 10.64
N LYS A 80 4.45 5.06 11.96
CA LYS A 80 4.74 6.27 12.75
C LYS A 80 5.94 7.04 12.19
N ARG A 81 7.05 6.33 11.94
CA ARG A 81 8.25 6.92 11.33
C ARG A 81 7.97 7.50 9.94
N ALA A 82 7.31 6.73 9.07
CA ALA A 82 6.98 7.21 7.73
C ALA A 82 6.03 8.41 7.77
N HIS A 83 5.10 8.46 8.73
CA HIS A 83 4.18 9.58 8.91
C HIS A 83 4.91 10.84 9.36
N GLU A 84 5.82 10.73 10.33
CA GLU A 84 6.68 11.84 10.77
C GLU A 84 7.53 12.36 9.61
N GLU A 85 8.21 11.47 8.87
CA GLU A 85 9.04 11.82 7.71
C GLU A 85 8.24 12.50 6.58
N GLN A 86 6.97 12.15 6.41
CA GLN A 86 6.11 12.66 5.32
C GLN A 86 5.30 13.90 5.71
N THR A 87 5.16 14.19 7.00
CA THR A 87 4.39 15.33 7.51
C THR A 87 4.82 16.67 6.89
N PRO A 88 6.12 17.01 6.77
CA PRO A 88 6.53 18.27 6.17
C PRO A 88 6.07 18.43 4.71
N THR A 89 6.12 17.37 3.92
CA THR A 89 5.65 17.37 2.53
C THR A 89 4.14 17.59 2.47
N TYR A 90 3.38 16.93 3.34
CA TYR A 90 1.93 17.16 3.44
C TYR A 90 1.62 18.63 3.76
N GLN A 91 2.28 19.20 4.77
CA GLN A 91 2.09 20.59 5.18
C GLN A 91 2.43 21.58 4.06
N HIS A 92 3.53 21.34 3.33
CA HIS A 92 3.90 22.16 2.18
C HIS A 92 2.83 22.15 1.08
N VAL A 93 2.35 20.96 0.71
CA VAL A 93 1.32 20.83 -0.33
C VAL A 93 -0.01 21.43 0.13
N ALA A 94 -0.43 21.16 1.37
CA ALA A 94 -1.65 21.74 1.95
C ALA A 94 -1.62 23.27 1.87
N SER A 95 -0.52 23.88 2.31
CA SER A 95 -0.32 25.33 2.22
C SER A 95 -0.38 25.85 0.78
N ALA A 96 0.23 25.14 -0.18
CA ALA A 96 0.25 25.55 -1.59
C ALA A 96 -1.13 25.52 -2.26
N ILE A 97 -2.03 24.65 -1.79
CA ILE A 97 -3.40 24.52 -2.32
C ILE A 97 -4.46 25.21 -1.44
N GLY A 98 -4.04 25.90 -0.37
CA GLY A 98 -4.93 26.66 0.51
C GLY A 98 -5.73 25.81 1.51
N LEU A 99 -5.19 24.66 1.92
CA LEU A 99 -5.71 23.80 2.99
C LEU A 99 -4.87 23.89 4.27
#